data_AF-A0A6P6BFC2-F1
#
_entry.id   AF-A0A6P6BFC2-F1
#
_cell.length_a   1.000
_cell.length_b   1.000
_cell.length_c   1.000
_cell.angle_alpha   90.00
_cell.angle_beta   90.00
_cell.angle_gamma   90.00
#
_symmetry.space_group_name_H-M   'P 1'
#
loop_
_entity.id
_entity.type
_entity.pdbx_description
1 polymer ?
#
loop_
_entity_poly.entity_id
_entity_poly.type
_entity_poly.pdbx_seq_one_letter_code
_entity_poly.pdbx_strand_id
1 'polypeptide(L)'
;MTSQKNSRPFQRAQPPTSSQISCNRTYLRYDLCSIDGPTVLDPTTYTFFTVGPTSPTVQVEKIKPYPRKYEDYIMAQIKELSITSGPPSPSCTIQHDAPALVFSAGGYSGNLFHAFNDGFIPLFITASSIYPDRDFIMVVSEAHDWWLGKYADLLKVFSKHPIVTLEKDNATHCFPSATLGLISHGFMTINQTLIPTSKTFMHFRGLLDKAYCRNPISSPPHRPKSEPRPRLILTCRGKNVVRRIINQDEIIQIMKEVGFDVIVFEPTSHTPLHEAYAMLNSSHAMVGVHGAALTHALFLRPGSVFMQVVPIGLDWAADAFFARVAKGLNLEYIDYKIGVEESSLVEKYGKDNMLLKDPYALRKKGWPTEIMDIYLKEQNVKLDLVRFRKSLEDAYLMAKKFMHREG
;
A
#
# COMPACT_ATOMS: atom_id res chain seq x y z
N MET A 1 -19.49 5.37 -80.02
CA MET A 1 -20.12 5.10 -78.70
C MET A 1 -19.04 5.24 -77.65
N THR A 2 -18.96 6.41 -77.06
CA THR A 2 -17.92 6.89 -76.15
C THR A 2 -18.24 6.50 -74.71
N SER A 3 -17.24 5.93 -74.03
CA SER A 3 -17.27 5.54 -72.62
C SER A 3 -17.16 6.77 -71.72
N GLN A 4 -18.13 6.98 -70.83
CA GLN A 4 -18.03 7.92 -69.71
C GLN A 4 -17.77 7.14 -68.41
N LYS A 5 -16.57 7.34 -67.87
CA LYS A 5 -16.17 6.95 -66.50
C LYS A 5 -16.92 7.85 -65.50
N ASN A 6 -17.79 7.27 -64.69
CA ASN A 6 -18.28 7.90 -63.47
C ASN A 6 -17.41 7.45 -62.30
N SER A 7 -16.53 8.33 -61.84
CA SER A 7 -15.73 8.15 -60.62
C SER A 7 -16.47 8.82 -59.46
N ARG A 8 -17.05 8.00 -58.57
CA ARG A 8 -17.50 8.48 -57.25
C ARG A 8 -16.29 8.48 -56.30
N PRO A 9 -16.04 9.55 -55.54
CA PRO A 9 -14.97 9.53 -54.56
C PRO A 9 -15.36 8.57 -53.43
N PHE A 10 -14.47 7.64 -53.11
CA PHE A 10 -14.52 6.85 -51.88
C PHE A 10 -14.47 7.84 -50.70
N GLN A 11 -15.61 8.10 -50.07
CA GLN A 11 -15.62 8.69 -48.74
C GLN A 11 -14.95 7.70 -47.80
N ARG A 12 -13.75 8.06 -47.36
CA ARG A 12 -13.03 7.38 -46.29
C ARG A 12 -13.93 7.47 -45.05
N ALA A 13 -14.51 6.35 -44.64
CA ALA A 13 -15.26 6.28 -43.39
C ALA A 13 -14.35 6.80 -42.27
N GLN A 14 -14.78 7.87 -41.61
CA GLN A 14 -14.13 8.29 -40.38
C GLN A 14 -14.24 7.13 -39.38
N PRO A 15 -13.15 6.78 -38.67
CA PRO A 15 -13.26 5.84 -37.57
C PRO A 15 -14.30 6.39 -36.57
N PRO A 16 -15.10 5.53 -35.92
CA PRO A 16 -16.06 5.99 -34.94
C PRO A 16 -15.34 6.84 -33.89
N THR A 17 -15.82 8.05 -33.65
CA THR A 17 -15.34 8.93 -32.57
C THR A 17 -15.50 8.16 -31.27
N SER A 18 -14.40 7.65 -30.71
CA SER A 18 -14.43 7.06 -29.38
C SER A 18 -14.89 8.12 -28.40
N SER A 19 -15.77 7.78 -27.46
CA SER A 19 -16.16 8.70 -26.40
C SER A 19 -14.91 9.17 -25.66
N GLN A 20 -14.77 10.48 -25.46
CA GLN A 20 -13.63 11.06 -24.73
C GLN A 20 -13.55 10.54 -23.29
N ILE A 21 -14.69 10.11 -22.72
CA ILE A 21 -14.80 9.51 -21.39
C ILE A 21 -14.95 7.99 -21.55
N SER A 22 -14.16 7.23 -20.79
CA SER A 22 -14.26 5.77 -20.68
C SER A 22 -14.20 5.36 -19.21
N CYS A 23 -15.10 4.50 -18.76
CA CYS A 23 -15.11 3.96 -17.39
C CYS A 23 -15.19 2.44 -17.41
N ASN A 24 -14.16 1.77 -16.90
CA ASN A 24 -14.16 0.33 -16.70
C ASN A 24 -14.54 0.00 -15.26
N ARG A 25 -15.72 -0.63 -15.11
CA ARG A 25 -16.26 -1.11 -13.83
C ARG A 25 -16.36 -2.63 -13.75
N THR A 26 -15.66 -3.35 -14.61
CA THR A 26 -15.70 -4.83 -14.60
C THR A 26 -14.80 -5.42 -13.52
N TYR A 27 -13.82 -4.66 -13.03
CA TYR A 27 -12.94 -5.12 -11.96
C TYR A 27 -13.67 -5.18 -10.62
N LEU A 28 -13.38 -6.23 -9.86
CA LEU A 28 -13.91 -6.45 -8.51
C LEU A 28 -13.41 -5.40 -7.51
N ARG A 29 -12.15 -4.95 -7.67
CA ARG A 29 -11.43 -4.20 -6.61
C ARG A 29 -11.45 -2.69 -6.77
N TYR A 30 -11.59 -2.20 -7.99
CA TYR A 30 -11.50 -0.78 -8.29
C TYR A 30 -12.36 -0.46 -9.50
N ASP A 31 -12.78 0.80 -9.60
CA ASP A 31 -13.23 1.38 -10.87
C ASP A 31 -12.08 2.22 -11.42
N LEU A 32 -12.00 2.29 -12.76
CA LEU A 32 -11.03 3.13 -13.44
C LEU A 32 -11.74 3.90 -14.54
N CYS A 33 -11.69 5.23 -14.48
CA CYS A 33 -12.18 6.10 -15.53
C CYS A 33 -11.02 6.87 -16.17
N SER A 34 -11.13 7.19 -17.45
CA SER A 34 -10.16 8.02 -18.17
C SER A 34 -10.87 9.05 -19.05
N ILE A 35 -10.22 10.20 -19.21
CA ILE A 35 -10.58 11.26 -20.15
C ILE A 35 -9.46 11.35 -21.18
N ASP A 36 -9.71 10.92 -22.41
CA ASP A 36 -8.75 10.92 -23.52
C ASP A 36 -8.82 12.24 -24.30
N GLY A 37 -8.26 13.30 -23.71
CA GLY A 37 -8.16 14.62 -24.32
C GLY A 37 -8.28 15.74 -23.28
N PRO A 38 -8.18 17.01 -23.72
CA PRO A 38 -8.09 18.14 -22.80
C PRO A 38 -9.30 18.20 -21.86
N THR A 39 -9.03 18.48 -20.59
CA THR A 39 -10.05 18.48 -19.53
C THR A 39 -9.78 19.57 -18.50
N VAL A 40 -10.85 20.12 -17.92
CA VAL A 40 -10.79 21.10 -16.83
C VAL A 40 -11.38 20.48 -15.58
N LEU A 41 -10.60 20.44 -14.50
CA LEU A 41 -11.04 20.16 -13.15
C LEU A 41 -11.53 21.46 -12.51
N ASP A 42 -12.76 21.43 -12.00
CA ASP A 42 -13.27 22.39 -11.04
C ASP A 42 -13.29 21.76 -9.63
N PRO A 43 -12.37 22.16 -8.73
CA PRO A 43 -12.33 21.64 -7.37
C PRO A 43 -13.57 21.98 -6.55
N THR A 44 -14.27 23.08 -6.85
CA THR A 44 -15.44 23.52 -6.06
C THR A 44 -16.64 22.60 -6.24
N THR A 45 -16.78 22.03 -7.44
CA THR A 45 -17.84 21.08 -7.78
C THR A 45 -17.34 19.63 -7.87
N TYR A 46 -16.05 19.38 -7.61
CA TYR A 46 -15.41 18.05 -7.71
C TYR A 46 -15.64 17.39 -9.09
N THR A 47 -15.64 18.20 -10.15
CA THR A 47 -16.05 17.79 -11.49
C THR A 47 -14.94 18.00 -12.50
N PHE A 48 -14.68 16.98 -13.32
CA PHE A 48 -13.89 17.08 -14.53
C PHE A 48 -14.82 17.32 -15.72
N PHE A 49 -14.53 18.36 -16.51
CA PHE A 49 -15.23 18.71 -17.73
C PHE A 49 -14.34 18.37 -18.93
N THR A 50 -14.85 17.67 -19.92
CA THR A 50 -14.12 17.51 -21.18
C THR A 50 -14.14 18.81 -21.98
N VAL A 51 -13.04 19.13 -22.66
CA VAL A 51 -12.96 20.29 -23.56
C VAL A 51 -13.08 19.80 -24.99
N GLY A 52 -14.14 20.19 -25.69
CA GLY A 52 -14.42 19.77 -27.05
C GLY A 52 -15.73 20.36 -27.60
N PRO A 53 -16.09 20.07 -28.86
CA PRO A 53 -17.36 20.51 -29.43
C PRO A 53 -18.52 19.92 -28.64
N THR A 54 -19.52 20.76 -28.35
CA THR A 54 -20.72 20.39 -27.60
C THR A 54 -21.39 19.21 -28.28
N SER A 55 -21.33 18.04 -27.63
CA SER A 55 -22.14 16.90 -28.06
C SER A 55 -23.61 17.17 -27.71
N PRO A 56 -24.57 16.78 -28.56
CA PRO A 56 -25.99 16.92 -28.25
C PRO A 56 -26.41 16.06 -27.04
N THR A 57 -25.60 15.06 -26.70
CA THR A 57 -25.76 14.18 -25.54
C THR A 57 -24.69 14.49 -24.50
N VAL A 58 -25.10 14.95 -23.32
CA VAL A 58 -24.22 15.10 -22.15
C VAL A 58 -24.06 13.74 -21.48
N GLN A 59 -22.88 13.14 -21.59
CA GLN A 59 -22.45 12.02 -20.76
C GLN A 59 -21.98 12.54 -19.40
N VAL A 60 -22.54 11.98 -18.33
CA VAL A 60 -22.11 12.20 -16.94
C VAL A 60 -21.73 10.85 -16.33
N GLU A 61 -20.49 10.75 -15.86
CA GLU A 61 -19.98 9.61 -15.10
C GLU A 61 -19.64 10.02 -13.67
N LYS A 62 -19.71 9.06 -12.75
CA LYS A 62 -19.40 9.25 -11.32
C LYS A 62 -18.42 8.21 -10.84
N ILE A 63 -17.42 8.61 -10.07
CA ILE A 63 -16.41 7.69 -9.55
C ILE A 63 -15.99 8.05 -8.13
N LYS A 64 -15.78 7.02 -7.32
CA LYS A 64 -15.11 7.11 -6.02
C LYS A 64 -13.71 6.53 -6.20
N PRO A 65 -12.65 7.34 -6.31
CA PRO A 65 -11.35 6.90 -6.81
C PRO A 65 -10.53 6.22 -5.70
N TYR A 66 -11.04 5.10 -5.18
CA TYR A 66 -10.46 4.33 -4.07
C TYR A 66 -10.47 2.82 -4.38
N PRO A 67 -9.37 2.08 -4.14
CA PRO A 67 -9.20 0.70 -4.62
C PRO A 67 -9.81 -0.38 -3.69
N ARG A 68 -11.01 -0.12 -3.16
CA ARG A 68 -11.81 -1.07 -2.36
C ARG A 68 -13.27 -1.10 -2.77
N LYS A 69 -13.53 -1.13 -4.07
CA LYS A 69 -14.88 -1.14 -4.64
C LYS A 69 -15.84 -2.17 -4.01
N TYR A 70 -15.31 -3.32 -3.58
CA TYR A 70 -16.08 -4.42 -2.99
C TYR A 70 -16.49 -4.19 -1.53
N GLU A 71 -16.11 -3.07 -0.89
CA GLU A 71 -16.42 -2.77 0.52
C GLU A 71 -17.36 -1.57 0.64
N ASP A 72 -18.67 -1.83 0.71
CA ASP A 72 -19.70 -0.78 0.74
C ASP A 72 -19.50 0.22 1.90
N TYR A 73 -19.13 -0.25 3.09
CA TYR A 73 -18.97 0.60 4.28
C TYR A 73 -17.94 1.72 4.06
N ILE A 74 -16.73 1.37 3.58
CA ILE A 74 -15.69 2.38 3.37
C ILE A 74 -15.99 3.20 2.12
N MET A 75 -16.50 2.57 1.05
CA MET A 75 -16.86 3.26 -0.18
C MET A 75 -17.99 4.27 0.05
N ALA A 76 -18.88 4.08 1.01
CA ALA A 76 -19.88 5.08 1.39
C ALA A 76 -19.27 6.39 1.89
N GLN A 77 -18.06 6.34 2.46
CA GLN A 77 -17.34 7.50 3.02
C GLN A 77 -16.43 8.20 1.99
N ILE A 78 -16.02 7.51 0.93
CA ILE A 78 -15.16 8.08 -0.12
C ILE A 78 -15.90 9.14 -0.92
N LYS A 79 -15.24 10.28 -1.12
CA LYS A 79 -15.75 11.39 -1.93
C LYS A 79 -16.02 10.92 -3.37
N GLU A 80 -17.23 11.17 -3.86
CA GLU A 80 -17.60 10.93 -5.26
C GLU A 80 -17.22 12.14 -6.12
N LEU A 81 -16.54 11.88 -7.24
CA LEU A 81 -16.18 12.84 -8.26
C LEU A 81 -17.04 12.63 -9.51
N SER A 82 -17.29 13.71 -10.25
CA SER A 82 -18.04 13.65 -11.51
C SER A 82 -17.14 13.90 -12.72
N ILE A 83 -17.46 13.26 -13.84
CA ILE A 83 -16.85 13.52 -15.14
C ILE A 83 -17.98 13.85 -16.11
N THR A 84 -17.92 14.98 -16.80
CA THR A 84 -18.99 15.40 -17.70
C THR A 84 -18.48 15.88 -19.05
N SER A 85 -19.24 15.60 -20.10
CA SER A 85 -18.97 16.04 -21.48
C SER A 85 -19.66 17.34 -21.89
N GLY A 86 -20.36 17.99 -20.96
CA GLY A 86 -21.01 19.31 -21.07
C GLY A 86 -21.63 19.71 -19.72
N PRO A 87 -21.99 20.98 -19.39
CA PRO A 87 -22.14 22.24 -20.16
C PRO A 87 -20.77 22.95 -20.46
N PRO A 88 -20.69 24.23 -20.92
CA PRO A 88 -19.40 24.86 -21.24
C PRO A 88 -18.40 24.65 -20.11
N SER A 89 -17.26 24.07 -20.46
CA SER A 89 -16.17 23.85 -19.52
C SER A 89 -15.82 25.19 -18.86
N PRO A 90 -15.66 25.23 -17.52
CA PRO A 90 -15.28 26.45 -16.86
C PRO A 90 -13.95 26.97 -17.40
N SER A 91 -13.75 28.28 -17.35
CA SER A 91 -12.50 28.89 -17.79
C SER A 91 -11.31 28.31 -17.03
N CYS A 92 -10.19 28.15 -17.73
CA CYS A 92 -8.95 27.67 -17.15
C CYS A 92 -8.26 28.74 -16.30
N THR A 93 -7.91 28.43 -15.06
CA THR A 93 -7.05 29.31 -14.23
C THR A 93 -5.60 28.83 -14.22
N ILE A 94 -5.38 27.52 -14.07
CA ILE A 94 -4.04 26.92 -14.02
C ILE A 94 -3.90 25.88 -15.14
N GLN A 95 -2.97 26.13 -16.05
CA GLN A 95 -2.67 25.22 -17.15
C GLN A 95 -1.55 24.25 -16.76
N HIS A 96 -1.80 22.95 -16.93
CA HIS A 96 -0.80 21.90 -16.77
C HIS A 96 -0.41 21.29 -18.12
N ASP A 97 0.82 20.80 -18.21
CA ASP A 97 1.41 20.13 -19.38
C ASP A 97 1.43 18.60 -19.27
N ALA A 98 1.23 18.06 -18.07
CA ALA A 98 1.18 16.62 -17.77
C ALA A 98 -0.24 16.17 -17.37
N PRO A 99 -0.62 14.90 -17.62
CA PRO A 99 -1.95 14.37 -17.32
C PRO A 99 -2.21 14.28 -15.82
N ALA A 100 -3.50 14.33 -15.44
CA ALA A 100 -3.90 14.09 -14.05
C ALA A 100 -4.01 12.59 -13.73
N LEU A 101 -3.50 12.19 -12.56
CA LEU A 101 -3.82 10.92 -11.91
C LEU A 101 -4.56 11.21 -10.60
N VAL A 102 -5.83 10.82 -10.55
CA VAL A 102 -6.77 11.21 -9.49
C VAL A 102 -7.05 10.04 -8.55
N PHE A 103 -6.88 10.24 -7.24
CA PHE A 103 -7.15 9.22 -6.23
C PHE A 103 -7.54 9.83 -4.87
N SER A 104 -8.18 9.02 -4.02
CA SER A 104 -8.50 9.43 -2.64
C SER A 104 -7.43 8.95 -1.65
N ALA A 105 -7.00 9.86 -0.77
CA ALA A 105 -6.20 9.57 0.43
C ALA A 105 -7.06 9.44 1.70
N GLY A 106 -8.38 9.38 1.55
CA GLY A 106 -9.34 9.16 2.63
C GLY A 106 -9.50 7.69 2.99
N GLY A 107 -10.71 7.33 3.41
CA GLY A 107 -11.07 5.95 3.77
C GLY A 107 -10.21 5.40 4.92
N TYR A 108 -9.57 4.24 4.70
CA TYR A 108 -8.78 3.57 5.75
C TYR A 108 -7.35 4.09 5.88
N SER A 109 -6.92 5.04 5.06
CA SER A 109 -5.52 5.51 4.95
C SER A 109 -4.93 6.20 6.21
N GLY A 110 -5.63 6.13 7.35
CA GLY A 110 -5.22 6.65 8.66
C GLY A 110 -4.07 5.87 9.33
N ASN A 111 -3.71 4.67 8.86
CA ASN A 111 -2.54 3.95 9.35
C ASN A 111 -1.62 3.45 8.23
N LEU A 112 -0.39 3.08 8.58
CA LEU A 112 0.65 2.74 7.62
C LEU A 112 0.26 1.58 6.69
N PHE A 113 -0.43 0.56 7.21
CA PHE A 113 -0.85 -0.57 6.38
C PHE A 113 -1.78 -0.13 5.27
N HIS A 114 -2.82 0.63 5.58
CA HIS A 114 -3.76 1.09 4.56
C HIS A 114 -3.18 2.16 3.65
N ALA A 115 -2.34 3.07 4.17
CA ALA A 115 -1.65 4.03 3.31
C ALA A 115 -0.85 3.34 2.20
N PHE A 116 -0.22 2.19 2.48
CA PHE A 116 0.48 1.40 1.48
C PHE A 116 -0.45 0.48 0.67
N ASN A 117 -1.35 -0.24 1.33
CA ASN A 117 -2.24 -1.23 0.70
C ASN A 117 -3.29 -0.60 -0.21
N ASP A 118 -3.89 0.50 0.25
CA ASP A 118 -5.00 1.19 -0.42
C ASP A 118 -4.55 2.46 -1.16
N GLY A 119 -3.28 2.87 -0.99
CA GLY A 119 -2.71 4.08 -1.57
C GLY A 119 -1.46 3.81 -2.41
N PHE A 120 -0.29 3.71 -1.76
CA PHE A 120 1.01 3.74 -2.46
C PHE A 120 1.29 2.55 -3.38
N ILE A 121 0.89 1.32 -3.01
CA ILE A 121 1.04 0.15 -3.89
C ILE A 121 0.10 0.28 -5.11
N PRO A 122 -1.20 0.57 -4.95
CA PRO A 122 -2.08 0.87 -6.08
C PRO A 122 -1.61 2.05 -6.94
N LEU A 123 -1.09 3.12 -6.34
CA LEU A 123 -0.49 4.25 -7.05
C LEU A 123 0.71 3.81 -7.89
N PHE A 124 1.61 3.01 -7.33
CA PHE A 124 2.74 2.43 -8.06
C PHE A 124 2.32 1.55 -9.23
N ILE A 125 1.33 0.69 -9.03
CA ILE A 125 0.78 -0.16 -10.10
C ILE A 125 0.19 0.72 -11.21
N THR A 126 -0.62 1.72 -10.85
CA THR A 126 -1.30 2.59 -11.81
C THR A 126 -0.31 3.41 -12.61
N ALA A 127 0.65 4.05 -11.95
CA ALA A 127 1.72 4.79 -12.60
C ALA A 127 2.55 3.90 -13.53
N SER A 128 2.91 2.69 -13.09
CA SER A 128 3.69 1.74 -13.89
C SER A 128 2.94 1.18 -15.10
N SER A 129 1.62 1.15 -15.05
CA SER A 129 0.76 0.61 -16.11
C SER A 129 0.32 1.66 -17.12
N ILE A 130 0.07 2.89 -16.69
CA ILE A 130 -0.53 3.95 -17.52
C ILE A 130 0.50 5.02 -17.91
N TYR A 131 1.50 5.26 -17.05
CA TYR A 131 2.50 6.31 -17.21
C TYR A 131 3.95 5.77 -17.11
N PRO A 132 4.30 4.66 -17.78
CA PRO A 132 5.58 3.99 -17.55
C PRO A 132 6.83 4.86 -17.79
N ASP A 133 6.72 5.84 -18.71
CA ASP A 133 7.78 6.76 -19.09
C ASP A 133 7.27 8.20 -19.25
N ARG A 134 6.20 8.56 -18.52
CA ARG A 134 5.58 9.89 -18.59
C ARG A 134 5.37 10.45 -17.20
N ASP A 135 5.60 11.74 -17.04
CA ASP A 135 5.21 12.45 -15.83
C ASP A 135 3.68 12.58 -15.76
N PHE A 136 3.16 12.70 -14.54
CA PHE A 136 1.74 12.93 -14.25
C PHE A 136 1.62 13.83 -13.03
N ILE A 137 0.49 14.51 -12.91
CA ILE A 137 0.16 15.35 -11.77
C ILE A 137 -0.79 14.59 -10.88
N MET A 138 -0.44 14.47 -9.60
CA MET A 138 -1.33 13.86 -8.62
C MET A 138 -2.42 14.85 -8.25
N VAL A 139 -3.68 14.44 -8.43
CA VAL A 139 -4.85 15.14 -7.91
C VAL A 139 -5.44 14.27 -6.82
N VAL A 140 -5.42 14.75 -5.58
CA VAL A 140 -5.74 13.93 -4.42
C VAL A 140 -6.94 14.49 -3.70
N SER A 141 -7.96 13.66 -3.51
CA SER A 141 -9.09 13.97 -2.62
C SER A 141 -8.79 13.49 -1.20
N GLU A 142 -9.37 14.16 -0.22
CA GLU A 142 -9.31 13.81 1.20
C GLU A 142 -7.86 13.77 1.75
N ALA A 143 -6.96 14.58 1.17
CA ALA A 143 -5.55 14.66 1.53
C ALA A 143 -5.31 15.56 2.75
N HIS A 144 -5.44 14.99 3.95
CA HIS A 144 -5.14 15.70 5.20
C HIS A 144 -3.66 16.14 5.30
N ASP A 145 -3.39 17.29 5.95
CA ASP A 145 -2.02 17.85 6.06
C ASP A 145 -1.03 16.89 6.72
N TRP A 146 -1.46 16.17 7.75
CA TRP A 146 -0.61 15.18 8.42
C TRP A 146 -0.20 14.06 7.48
N TRP A 147 -1.07 13.66 6.54
CA TRP A 147 -0.79 12.59 5.57
C TRP A 147 0.19 13.09 4.52
N LEU A 148 -0.06 14.28 3.96
CA LEU A 148 0.85 14.93 3.02
C LEU A 148 2.24 15.15 3.62
N GLY A 149 2.31 15.63 4.86
CA GLY A 149 3.57 15.83 5.59
C GLY A 149 4.31 14.52 5.85
N LYS A 150 3.60 13.48 6.32
CA LYS A 150 4.21 12.18 6.63
C LYS A 150 4.80 11.48 5.40
N TYR A 151 4.13 11.59 4.25
CA TYR A 151 4.53 10.88 3.03
C TYR A 151 5.16 11.80 1.97
N ALA A 152 5.50 13.04 2.31
CA ALA A 152 6.02 14.04 1.38
C ALA A 152 7.23 13.54 0.56
N ASP A 153 8.20 12.90 1.22
CA ASP A 153 9.39 12.36 0.54
C ASP A 153 9.03 11.30 -0.50
N LEU A 154 8.04 10.45 -0.21
CA LEU A 154 7.58 9.38 -1.10
C LEU A 154 6.77 9.92 -2.27
N LEU A 155 5.85 10.84 -2.00
CA LEU A 155 5.02 11.51 -3.00
C LEU A 155 5.89 12.23 -4.05
N LYS A 156 6.98 12.87 -3.63
CA LYS A 156 7.95 13.54 -4.51
C LYS A 156 8.69 12.59 -5.45
N VAL A 157 8.80 11.31 -5.11
CA VAL A 157 9.40 10.30 -5.99
C VAL A 157 8.41 9.86 -7.08
N PHE A 158 7.10 9.87 -6.79
CA PHE A 158 6.06 9.56 -7.77
C PHE A 158 5.90 10.65 -8.82
N SER A 159 5.92 11.91 -8.39
CA SER A 159 5.81 13.05 -9.30
C SER A 159 6.59 14.24 -8.76
N LYS A 160 7.28 14.95 -9.67
CA LYS A 160 7.97 16.20 -9.38
C LYS A 160 7.02 17.41 -9.38
N HIS A 161 5.80 17.23 -9.88
CA HIS A 161 4.82 18.30 -9.95
C HIS A 161 4.18 18.55 -8.57
N PRO A 162 3.77 19.80 -8.28
CA PRO A 162 2.93 20.09 -7.12
C PRO A 162 1.65 19.24 -7.13
N ILE A 163 1.27 18.73 -5.96
CA ILE A 163 0.05 17.95 -5.78
C ILE A 163 -1.13 18.91 -5.74
N VAL A 164 -2.17 18.63 -6.52
CA VAL A 164 -3.46 19.33 -6.45
C VAL A 164 -4.32 18.64 -5.40
N THR A 165 -4.68 19.34 -4.32
CA THR A 165 -5.51 18.79 -3.24
C THR A 165 -6.91 19.37 -3.32
N LEU A 166 -7.91 18.54 -3.66
CA LEU A 166 -9.24 19.03 -4.06
C LEU A 166 -9.92 19.91 -3.00
N GLU A 167 -9.85 19.53 -1.73
CA GLU A 167 -10.55 20.24 -0.65
C GLU A 167 -9.90 21.58 -0.27
N LYS A 168 -8.71 21.87 -0.79
CA LYS A 168 -7.92 23.08 -0.48
C LYS A 168 -7.70 23.96 -1.69
N ASP A 169 -8.21 23.57 -2.85
CA ASP A 169 -8.07 24.32 -4.09
C ASP A 169 -9.41 24.94 -4.49
N ASN A 170 -9.34 26.12 -5.10
CA ASN A 170 -10.49 26.84 -5.65
C ASN A 170 -10.24 27.30 -7.10
N ALA A 171 -9.04 27.10 -7.62
CA ALA A 171 -8.69 27.40 -8.99
C ALA A 171 -9.05 26.21 -9.89
N THR A 172 -9.54 26.49 -11.08
CA THR A 172 -9.74 25.46 -12.10
C THR A 172 -8.40 25.04 -12.69
N HIS A 173 -8.23 23.74 -12.91
CA HIS A 173 -6.99 23.17 -13.45
C HIS A 173 -7.23 22.47 -14.78
N CYS A 174 -6.40 22.76 -15.77
CA CYS A 174 -6.53 22.18 -17.11
C CYS A 174 -5.42 21.18 -17.35
N PHE A 175 -5.80 19.98 -17.77
CA PHE A 175 -4.90 18.88 -18.04
C PHE A 175 -5.06 18.41 -19.49
N PRO A 176 -4.00 17.87 -20.12
CA PRO A 176 -4.10 17.27 -21.45
C PRO A 176 -4.94 15.99 -21.48
N SER A 177 -5.05 15.29 -20.35
CA SER A 177 -5.91 14.12 -20.12
C SER A 177 -5.97 13.81 -18.61
N ALA A 178 -6.87 12.91 -18.21
CA ALA A 178 -6.99 12.49 -16.82
C ALA A 178 -7.29 11.00 -16.68
N THR A 179 -6.75 10.38 -15.63
CA THR A 179 -7.12 9.03 -15.17
C THR A 179 -7.61 9.14 -13.72
N LEU A 180 -8.77 8.57 -13.43
CA LEU A 180 -9.42 8.60 -12.12
C LEU A 180 -9.55 7.18 -11.57
N GLY A 181 -9.03 6.98 -10.36
CA GLY A 181 -8.97 5.68 -9.68
C GLY A 181 -7.57 5.06 -9.68
N LEU A 182 -7.39 4.04 -8.84
CA LEU A 182 -6.15 3.29 -8.72
C LEU A 182 -6.37 1.81 -9.00
N ILE A 183 -5.46 1.21 -9.77
CA ILE A 183 -5.42 -0.22 -10.06
C ILE A 183 -4.91 -0.97 -8.83
N SER A 184 -5.68 -1.97 -8.37
CA SER A 184 -5.30 -2.86 -7.27
C SER A 184 -5.30 -4.34 -7.67
N HIS A 185 -4.20 -5.01 -7.36
CA HIS A 185 -4.04 -6.46 -7.56
C HIS A 185 -4.45 -7.29 -6.32
N GLY A 186 -5.00 -6.65 -5.29
CA GLY A 186 -5.37 -7.28 -4.02
C GLY A 186 -4.51 -6.79 -2.86
N PHE A 187 -4.70 -7.42 -1.69
CA PHE A 187 -4.00 -7.01 -0.48
C PHE A 187 -2.49 -7.15 -0.65
N MET A 188 -1.75 -6.06 -0.42
CA MET A 188 -0.29 -5.99 -0.44
C MET A 188 0.31 -6.81 -1.59
N THR A 189 -0.21 -6.62 -2.80
CA THR A 189 0.13 -7.44 -3.97
C THR A 189 0.54 -6.58 -5.16
N ILE A 190 1.68 -6.91 -5.77
CA ILE A 190 2.09 -6.43 -7.09
C ILE A 190 2.23 -7.65 -7.99
N ASN A 191 1.24 -7.88 -8.86
CA ASN A 191 1.30 -8.95 -9.84
C ASN A 191 1.96 -8.45 -11.13
N GLN A 192 3.22 -8.85 -11.35
CA GLN A 192 4.01 -8.42 -12.51
C GLN A 192 3.38 -8.78 -13.85
N THR A 193 2.61 -9.87 -13.92
CA THR A 193 2.00 -10.33 -15.19
C THR A 193 0.83 -9.45 -15.63
N LEU A 194 0.33 -8.60 -14.73
CA LEU A 194 -0.76 -7.66 -15.01
C LEU A 194 -0.25 -6.23 -15.27
N ILE A 195 1.06 -6.00 -15.16
CA ILE A 195 1.68 -4.70 -15.41
C ILE A 195 2.42 -4.78 -16.74
N PRO A 196 2.11 -3.93 -17.73
CA PRO A 196 2.81 -3.91 -19.02
C PRO A 196 4.34 -3.83 -18.89
N THR A 197 4.83 -3.07 -17.91
CA THR A 197 6.27 -2.92 -17.61
C THR A 197 6.85 -3.98 -16.68
N SER A 198 6.08 -5.02 -16.34
CA SER A 198 6.50 -6.15 -15.50
C SER A 198 7.13 -5.74 -14.16
N LYS A 199 6.66 -4.62 -13.57
CA LYS A 199 7.19 -4.13 -12.29
C LYS A 199 6.81 -5.09 -11.16
N THR A 200 7.67 -5.11 -10.14
CA THR A 200 7.63 -6.06 -9.01
C THR A 200 7.75 -5.33 -7.68
N PHE A 201 7.64 -6.06 -6.57
CA PHE A 201 7.93 -5.53 -5.24
C PHE A 201 9.36 -5.01 -5.10
N MET A 202 10.34 -5.59 -5.79
CA MET A 202 11.71 -5.05 -5.83
C MET A 202 11.79 -3.67 -6.47
N HIS A 203 10.97 -3.40 -7.48
CA HIS A 203 10.90 -2.06 -8.09
C HIS A 203 10.22 -1.05 -7.16
N PHE A 204 9.16 -1.47 -6.46
CA PHE A 204 8.53 -0.65 -5.43
C PHE A 204 9.50 -0.36 -4.28
N ARG A 205 10.30 -1.34 -3.86
CA ARG A 205 11.38 -1.16 -2.88
C ARG A 205 12.40 -0.13 -3.35
N GLY A 206 12.79 -0.16 -4.61
CA GLY A 206 13.66 0.84 -5.24
C GLY A 206 13.07 2.26 -5.22
N LEU A 207 11.74 2.39 -5.25
CA LEU A 207 11.06 3.67 -5.07
C LEU A 207 11.20 4.15 -3.61
N LEU A 208 11.07 3.25 -2.64
CA LEU A 208 11.30 3.56 -1.21
C LEU A 208 12.76 3.91 -0.93
N ASP A 209 13.72 3.25 -1.60
CA ASP A 209 15.15 3.62 -1.55
C ASP A 209 15.33 5.09 -1.95
N LYS A 210 14.76 5.49 -3.08
CA LYS A 210 14.86 6.87 -3.58
C LYS A 210 14.24 7.88 -2.63
N ALA A 211 13.15 7.53 -1.97
CA ALA A 211 12.44 8.43 -1.06
C ALA A 211 13.18 8.63 0.27
N TYR A 212 13.76 7.56 0.83
CA TYR A 212 14.16 7.54 2.24
C TYR A 212 15.65 7.27 2.48
N CYS A 213 16.42 6.84 1.48
CA CYS A 213 17.86 6.68 1.62
C CYS A 213 18.55 8.05 1.59
N ARG A 214 18.70 8.68 2.76
CA ARG A 214 19.40 9.96 2.92
C ARG A 214 20.83 9.71 3.40
N ASN A 215 21.76 9.60 2.45
CA ASN A 215 23.17 9.22 2.66
C ASN A 215 23.34 7.85 3.35
N PRO A 216 24.19 6.96 2.85
CA PRO A 216 24.53 5.76 3.61
C PRO A 216 25.13 6.25 4.93
N ILE A 217 24.51 5.90 6.07
CA ILE A 217 25.13 6.07 7.37
C ILE A 217 26.50 5.41 7.22
N SER A 218 27.55 6.22 7.31
CA SER A 218 28.93 5.74 7.39
C SER A 218 28.93 4.59 8.39
N SER A 219 29.42 3.44 7.93
CA SER A 219 29.62 2.24 8.73
C SER A 219 29.93 2.63 10.17
N PRO A 220 29.23 2.09 11.18
CA PRO A 220 29.52 2.44 12.56
C PRO A 220 31.02 2.28 12.79
N PRO A 221 31.68 3.21 13.52
CA PRO A 221 33.13 3.22 13.66
C PRO A 221 33.58 1.82 14.09
N HIS A 222 34.52 1.27 13.33
CA HIS A 222 35.14 -0.04 13.55
C HIS A 222 35.34 -0.27 15.06
N ARG A 223 34.48 -1.08 15.68
CA ARG A 223 34.77 -1.64 17.00
C ARG A 223 35.65 -2.86 16.76
N PRO A 224 36.91 -2.88 17.22
CA PRO A 224 37.67 -4.12 17.19
C PRO A 224 37.32 -4.96 18.43
N LYS A 225 36.95 -6.25 18.20
CA LYS A 225 37.35 -7.47 18.95
C LYS A 225 36.29 -8.59 19.11
N SER A 226 35.03 -8.40 18.72
CA SER A 226 34.03 -9.50 18.67
C SER A 226 33.47 -9.67 17.25
N GLU A 227 33.15 -10.91 16.85
CA GLU A 227 32.39 -11.13 15.62
C GLU A 227 31.13 -10.24 15.60
N PRO A 228 30.85 -9.55 14.48
CA PRO A 228 29.66 -8.71 14.38
C PRO A 228 28.40 -9.57 14.53
N ARG A 229 27.50 -9.13 15.40
CA ARG A 229 26.22 -9.79 15.68
C ARG A 229 25.13 -9.27 14.74
N PRO A 230 24.19 -10.12 14.29
CA PRO A 230 23.04 -9.65 13.55
C PRO A 230 22.17 -8.71 14.40
N ARG A 231 21.88 -7.54 13.86
CA ARG A 231 20.85 -6.62 14.38
C ARG A 231 19.43 -7.13 14.12
N LEU A 232 18.64 -7.29 15.18
CA LEU A 232 17.23 -7.68 15.15
C LEU A 232 16.35 -6.54 15.65
N ILE A 233 15.37 -6.14 14.85
CA ILE A 233 14.32 -5.20 15.26
C ILE A 233 13.14 -5.98 15.84
N LEU A 234 12.86 -5.77 17.13
CA LEU A 234 11.61 -6.19 17.75
C LEU A 234 10.58 -5.05 17.60
N THR A 235 9.61 -5.26 16.72
CA THR A 235 8.51 -4.32 16.47
C THR A 235 7.38 -4.57 17.45
N CYS A 236 7.14 -3.61 18.33
CA CYS A 236 6.16 -3.71 19.40
C CYS A 236 5.13 -2.58 19.36
N ARG A 237 4.11 -2.72 20.21
CA ARG A 237 3.08 -1.70 20.45
C ARG A 237 3.23 -1.19 21.88
N GLY A 238 2.97 0.11 22.07
CA GLY A 238 3.01 0.73 23.39
C GLY A 238 2.03 0.07 24.38
N LYS A 239 2.26 0.33 25.67
CA LYS A 239 1.61 -0.39 26.79
C LYS A 239 0.07 -0.36 26.82
N ASN A 240 -0.56 0.64 26.20
CA ASN A 240 -2.02 0.85 26.21
C ASN A 240 -2.72 0.37 24.94
N VAL A 241 -2.07 -0.46 24.12
CA VAL A 241 -2.60 -0.93 22.83
C VAL A 241 -2.75 -2.44 22.83
N VAL A 242 -3.79 -2.91 22.17
CA VAL A 242 -4.10 -4.34 21.97
C VAL A 242 -3.14 -5.04 21.01
N ARG A 243 -3.08 -6.37 21.04
CA ARG A 243 -2.11 -7.22 20.32
C ARG A 243 -0.66 -6.91 20.67
N ARG A 244 -0.37 -6.86 21.97
CA ARG A 244 1.00 -6.73 22.49
C ARG A 244 1.59 -8.08 22.88
N ILE A 245 2.92 -8.14 22.96
CA ILE A 245 3.65 -9.24 23.59
C ILE A 245 3.68 -8.97 25.10
N ILE A 246 3.06 -9.84 25.89
CA ILE A 246 2.89 -9.65 27.34
C ILE A 246 4.22 -9.84 28.06
N ASN A 247 4.97 -10.88 27.71
CA ASN A 247 6.27 -11.21 28.29
C ASN A 247 7.44 -10.64 27.47
N GLN A 248 7.34 -9.37 27.08
CA GLN A 248 8.31 -8.71 26.19
C GLN A 248 9.75 -8.74 26.74
N ASP A 249 9.94 -8.49 28.04
CA ASP A 249 11.28 -8.44 28.64
C ASP A 249 12.00 -9.80 28.60
N GLU A 250 11.26 -10.89 28.85
CA GLU A 250 11.77 -12.27 28.73
C GLU A 250 12.17 -12.58 27.28
N ILE A 251 11.35 -12.14 26.33
CA ILE A 251 11.59 -12.36 24.90
C ILE A 251 12.82 -11.57 24.42
N ILE A 252 13.00 -10.32 24.86
CA ILE A 252 14.20 -9.53 24.58
C ILE A 252 15.44 -10.23 25.15
N GLN A 253 15.34 -10.78 26.36
CA GLN A 253 16.44 -11.51 26.99
C GLN A 253 16.85 -12.75 26.16
N ILE A 254 15.88 -13.55 25.72
CA ILE A 254 16.17 -14.72 24.86
C ILE A 254 16.79 -14.30 23.52
N MET A 255 16.30 -13.23 22.88
CA MET A 255 16.89 -12.74 21.63
C MET A 255 18.37 -12.38 21.80
N LYS A 256 18.73 -11.75 22.93
CA LYS A 256 20.14 -11.43 23.26
C LYS A 256 20.96 -12.68 23.55
N GLU A 257 20.38 -13.67 24.24
CA GLU A 257 21.03 -14.95 24.53
C GLU A 257 21.28 -15.80 23.28
N VAL A 258 20.37 -15.77 22.31
CA VAL A 258 20.56 -16.39 20.97
C VAL A 258 21.72 -15.70 20.22
N GLY A 259 21.98 -14.42 20.50
CA GLY A 259 23.14 -13.71 20.01
C GLY A 259 22.83 -12.45 19.18
N PHE A 260 21.58 -12.01 19.12
CA PHE A 260 21.21 -10.79 18.39
C PHE A 260 21.57 -9.51 19.13
N ASP A 261 21.89 -8.46 18.36
CA ASP A 261 21.84 -7.08 18.83
C ASP A 261 20.40 -6.56 18.67
N VAL A 262 19.65 -6.52 19.77
CA VAL A 262 18.21 -6.24 19.78
C VAL A 262 17.92 -4.76 19.86
N ILE A 263 17.07 -4.27 18.96
CA ILE A 263 16.52 -2.91 18.98
C ILE A 263 15.00 -3.01 19.11
N VAL A 264 14.44 -2.36 20.11
CA VAL A 264 12.98 -2.27 20.28
C VAL A 264 12.46 -1.09 19.46
N PHE A 265 11.51 -1.35 18.58
CA PHE A 265 10.89 -0.35 17.71
C PHE A 265 9.39 -0.29 17.98
N GLU A 266 8.93 0.85 18.50
CA GLU A 266 7.53 1.10 18.81
C GLU A 266 7.00 2.25 17.93
N PRO A 267 6.58 1.96 16.68
CA PRO A 267 6.14 2.99 15.76
C PRO A 267 4.81 3.61 16.19
N THR A 268 4.70 4.93 16.01
CA THR A 268 3.49 5.72 16.22
C THR A 268 3.01 6.32 14.89
N SER A 269 1.87 7.01 14.91
CA SER A 269 1.39 7.77 13.75
C SER A 269 2.40 8.86 13.31
N HIS A 270 3.24 9.35 14.22
CA HIS A 270 4.21 10.43 13.98
C HIS A 270 5.64 9.94 13.71
N THR A 271 5.91 8.63 13.74
CA THR A 271 7.25 8.10 13.46
C THR A 271 7.73 8.53 12.07
N PRO A 272 8.86 9.25 11.96
CA PRO A 272 9.41 9.66 10.68
C PRO A 272 9.82 8.45 9.83
N LEU A 273 9.34 8.40 8.59
CA LEU A 273 9.55 7.23 7.74
C LEU A 273 11.01 7.05 7.32
N HIS A 274 11.76 8.14 7.13
CA HIS A 274 13.19 8.07 6.80
C HIS A 274 14.03 7.48 7.95
N GLU A 275 13.68 7.76 9.21
CA GLU A 275 14.35 7.17 10.37
C GLU A 275 14.02 5.68 10.51
N ALA A 276 12.74 5.32 10.40
CA ALA A 276 12.31 3.93 10.41
C ALA A 276 12.98 3.14 9.28
N TYR A 277 13.06 3.74 8.10
CA TYR A 277 13.74 3.20 6.93
C TYR A 277 15.23 2.97 7.21
N ALA A 278 15.97 3.97 7.69
CA ALA A 278 17.40 3.82 8.00
C ALA A 278 17.66 2.72 9.04
N MET A 279 16.82 2.65 10.07
CA MET A 279 16.89 1.63 11.13
C MET A 279 16.69 0.21 10.59
N LEU A 280 15.63 -0.01 9.81
CA LEU A 280 15.30 -1.34 9.27
C LEU A 280 16.23 -1.75 8.14
N ASN A 281 16.58 -0.82 7.25
CA ASN A 281 17.48 -1.09 6.13
C ASN A 281 18.89 -1.47 6.62
N SER A 282 19.32 -0.95 7.78
CA SER A 282 20.60 -1.32 8.42
C SER A 282 20.52 -2.55 9.35
N SER A 283 19.38 -3.24 9.39
CA SER A 283 19.16 -4.41 10.23
C SER A 283 19.12 -5.70 9.42
N HIS A 284 19.30 -6.84 10.10
CA HIS A 284 19.40 -8.16 9.46
C HIS A 284 18.15 -8.99 9.68
N ALA A 285 17.39 -8.68 10.72
CA ALA A 285 16.14 -9.33 11.02
C ALA A 285 15.11 -8.33 11.59
N MET A 286 13.83 -8.61 11.39
CA MET A 286 12.70 -7.94 12.02
C MET A 286 11.71 -8.98 12.52
N VAL A 287 11.17 -8.78 13.72
CA VAL A 287 10.12 -9.61 14.29
C VAL A 287 9.01 -8.77 14.90
N GLY A 288 7.77 -9.22 14.81
CA GLY A 288 6.66 -8.60 15.54
C GLY A 288 5.33 -9.32 15.34
N VAL A 289 4.35 -8.94 16.15
CA VAL A 289 2.98 -9.46 16.07
C VAL A 289 2.27 -8.90 14.84
N HIS A 290 1.51 -9.76 14.15
CA HIS A 290 0.70 -9.38 13.00
C HIS A 290 -0.09 -8.09 13.24
N GLY A 291 0.11 -7.11 12.35
CA GLY A 291 -0.58 -5.82 12.40
C GLY A 291 0.10 -4.76 11.55
N ALA A 292 -0.47 -3.55 11.53
CA ALA A 292 -0.03 -2.48 10.63
C ALA A 292 1.42 -2.03 10.80
N ALA A 293 2.03 -2.24 11.97
CA ALA A 293 3.44 -1.93 12.19
C ALA A 293 4.38 -2.81 11.34
N LEU A 294 3.95 -4.02 10.96
CA LEU A 294 4.76 -4.90 10.12
C LEU A 294 4.84 -4.44 8.66
N THR A 295 4.07 -3.44 8.25
CA THR A 295 4.24 -2.79 6.93
C THR A 295 5.64 -2.21 6.76
N HIS A 296 6.33 -1.87 7.85
CA HIS A 296 7.73 -1.46 7.79
C HIS A 296 8.69 -2.56 7.30
N ALA A 297 8.28 -3.82 7.21
CA ALA A 297 9.06 -4.87 6.55
C ALA A 297 9.38 -4.54 5.08
N LEU A 298 8.60 -3.64 4.45
CA LEU A 298 8.91 -3.05 3.14
C LEU A 298 10.24 -2.30 3.09
N PHE A 299 10.84 -1.95 4.24
CA PHE A 299 12.12 -1.23 4.32
C PHE A 299 13.32 -2.15 4.53
N LEU A 300 13.09 -3.45 4.75
CA LEU A 300 14.17 -4.42 4.87
C LEU A 300 14.93 -4.58 3.55
N ARG A 301 16.18 -5.05 3.65
CA ARG A 301 16.98 -5.44 2.50
C ARG A 301 16.59 -6.85 2.05
N PRO A 302 16.68 -7.15 0.75
CA PRO A 302 16.61 -8.52 0.27
C PRO A 302 17.60 -9.42 1.03
N GLY A 303 17.16 -10.61 1.42
CA GLY A 303 17.93 -11.55 2.23
C GLY A 303 17.87 -11.32 3.75
N SER A 304 17.33 -10.19 4.22
CA SER A 304 17.00 -10.01 5.64
C SER A 304 15.90 -10.99 6.08
N VAL A 305 15.88 -11.31 7.37
CA VAL A 305 14.88 -12.18 7.97
C VAL A 305 13.66 -11.36 8.40
N PHE A 306 12.47 -11.83 8.06
CA PHE A 306 11.23 -11.26 8.55
C PHE A 306 10.40 -12.35 9.24
N MET A 307 10.30 -12.23 10.56
CA MET A 307 9.57 -13.15 11.41
C MET A 307 8.24 -12.52 11.84
N GLN A 308 7.13 -13.15 11.48
CA GLN A 308 5.80 -12.70 11.87
C GLN A 308 5.25 -13.62 12.97
N VAL A 309 4.91 -13.03 14.11
CA VAL A 309 4.07 -13.72 15.11
C VAL A 309 2.62 -13.63 14.66
N VAL A 310 1.98 -14.77 14.41
CA VAL A 310 0.62 -14.90 13.88
C VAL A 310 -0.34 -15.28 15.01
N PRO A 311 -1.22 -14.35 15.43
CA PRO A 311 -2.28 -14.66 16.39
C PRO A 311 -3.31 -15.64 15.83
N ILE A 312 -4.08 -16.27 16.73
CA ILE A 312 -5.15 -17.20 16.35
C ILE A 312 -6.13 -16.51 15.41
N GLY A 313 -6.54 -17.22 14.36
CA GLY A 313 -7.54 -16.78 13.39
C GLY A 313 -7.01 -15.87 12.28
N LEU A 314 -5.71 -15.55 12.28
CA LEU A 314 -5.09 -14.62 11.34
C LEU A 314 -4.18 -15.28 10.29
N ASP A 315 -4.15 -16.60 10.17
CA ASP A 315 -3.29 -17.33 9.21
C ASP A 315 -3.42 -16.83 7.77
N TRP A 316 -4.66 -16.65 7.30
CA TRP A 316 -4.91 -16.19 5.94
C TRP A 316 -4.46 -14.74 5.73
N ALA A 317 -4.61 -13.90 6.76
CA ALA A 317 -4.25 -12.49 6.73
C ALA A 317 -2.72 -12.36 6.78
N ALA A 318 -2.06 -13.19 7.58
CA ALA A 318 -0.60 -13.32 7.61
C ALA A 318 -0.03 -13.61 6.20
N ASP A 319 -0.60 -14.61 5.50
CA ASP A 319 -0.22 -14.91 4.12
C ASP A 319 -0.49 -13.72 3.19
N ALA A 320 -1.75 -13.27 3.14
CA ALA A 320 -2.20 -12.27 2.19
C ALA A 320 -1.52 -10.91 2.34
N PHE A 321 -1.18 -10.52 3.58
CA PHE A 321 -0.67 -9.18 3.87
C PHE A 321 0.85 -9.12 3.90
N PHE A 322 1.53 -10.19 4.34
CA PHE A 322 2.94 -10.12 4.71
C PHE A 322 3.80 -11.24 4.14
N ALA A 323 3.35 -12.49 4.09
CA ALA A 323 4.16 -13.56 3.49
C ALA A 323 4.43 -13.32 1.99
N ARG A 324 3.42 -12.84 1.25
CA ARG A 324 3.57 -12.46 -0.16
C ARG A 324 4.51 -11.30 -0.37
N VAL A 325 4.47 -10.31 0.52
CA VAL A 325 5.39 -9.16 0.52
C VAL A 325 6.82 -9.65 0.76
N ALA A 326 7.01 -10.50 1.77
CA ALA A 326 8.31 -11.07 2.10
C ALA A 326 8.90 -11.83 0.90
N LYS A 327 8.10 -12.68 0.25
CA LYS A 327 8.49 -13.37 -0.99
C LYS A 327 8.82 -12.40 -2.12
N GLY A 328 7.99 -11.38 -2.34
CA GLY A 328 8.19 -10.39 -3.40
C GLY A 328 9.44 -9.50 -3.21
N LEU A 329 9.91 -9.38 -1.97
CA LEU A 329 11.11 -8.64 -1.58
C LEU A 329 12.34 -9.55 -1.37
N ASN A 330 12.22 -10.85 -1.64
CA ASN A 330 13.27 -11.84 -1.39
C ASN A 330 13.75 -11.84 0.08
N LEU A 331 12.83 -11.72 1.04
CA LEU A 331 13.12 -11.86 2.47
C LEU A 331 13.04 -13.34 2.89
N GLU A 332 13.85 -13.71 3.88
CA GLU A 332 13.71 -15.00 4.56
C GLU A 332 12.55 -14.91 5.55
N TYR A 333 11.42 -15.54 5.24
CA TYR A 333 10.17 -15.38 5.98
C TYR A 333 9.92 -16.54 6.96
N ILE A 334 9.59 -16.20 8.21
CA ILE A 334 9.22 -17.16 9.26
C ILE A 334 7.87 -16.76 9.85
N ASP A 335 6.89 -17.65 9.83
CA ASP A 335 5.62 -17.45 10.54
C ASP A 335 5.57 -18.23 11.87
N TYR A 336 5.67 -17.52 12.98
CA TYR A 336 5.46 -18.09 14.31
C TYR A 336 3.98 -18.07 14.66
N LYS A 337 3.30 -19.19 14.40
CA LYS A 337 1.89 -19.38 14.77
C LYS A 337 1.77 -19.69 16.25
N ILE A 338 1.04 -18.83 16.96
CA ILE A 338 0.85 -19.00 18.40
C ILE A 338 -0.08 -20.19 18.67
N GLY A 339 0.17 -20.90 19.76
CA GLY A 339 -0.73 -21.89 20.32
C GLY A 339 -1.88 -21.22 21.10
N VAL A 340 -2.88 -22.03 21.46
CA VAL A 340 -4.03 -21.58 22.29
C VAL A 340 -3.56 -20.96 23.60
N GLU A 341 -2.60 -21.59 24.27
CA GLU A 341 -2.08 -21.15 25.58
C GLU A 341 -1.21 -19.88 25.49
N GLU A 342 -0.80 -19.48 24.29
CA GLU A 342 -0.05 -18.24 24.07
C GLU A 342 -0.97 -17.03 23.78
N SER A 343 -2.29 -17.25 23.68
CA SER A 343 -3.28 -16.22 23.41
C SER A 343 -4.00 -15.80 24.67
N SER A 344 -4.12 -14.49 24.93
CA SER A 344 -4.93 -13.99 26.06
C SER A 344 -6.42 -14.33 25.93
N LEU A 345 -6.88 -14.76 24.75
CA LEU A 345 -8.26 -15.21 24.56
C LEU A 345 -8.57 -16.49 25.35
N VAL A 346 -7.56 -17.26 25.76
CA VAL A 346 -7.74 -18.46 26.58
C VAL A 346 -8.38 -18.14 27.92
N GLU A 347 -8.01 -17.00 28.53
CA GLU A 347 -8.56 -16.53 29.81
C GLU A 347 -10.04 -16.13 29.66
N LYS A 348 -10.42 -15.60 28.50
CA LYS A 348 -11.79 -15.11 28.23
C LYS A 348 -12.75 -16.21 27.82
N TYR A 349 -12.31 -17.13 26.97
CA TYR A 349 -13.18 -18.11 26.32
C TYR A 349 -12.95 -19.56 26.76
N GLY A 350 -11.84 -19.84 27.43
CA GLY A 350 -11.39 -21.19 27.78
C GLY A 350 -10.68 -21.90 26.62
N LYS A 351 -9.69 -22.72 26.94
CA LYS A 351 -8.83 -23.43 25.96
C LYS A 351 -9.58 -24.36 25.00
N ASP A 352 -10.74 -24.87 25.43
CA ASP A 352 -11.54 -25.82 24.66
C ASP A 352 -12.56 -25.15 23.72
N ASN A 353 -12.60 -23.82 23.72
CA ASN A 353 -13.53 -23.06 22.88
C ASN A 353 -13.21 -23.19 21.39
N MET A 354 -14.25 -23.40 20.58
CA MET A 354 -14.12 -23.51 19.12
C MET A 354 -13.56 -22.22 18.46
N LEU A 355 -13.75 -21.05 19.08
CA LEU A 355 -13.12 -19.79 18.65
C LEU A 355 -11.60 -19.89 18.61
N LEU A 356 -10.99 -20.73 19.45
CA LEU A 356 -9.54 -20.88 19.55
C LEU A 356 -9.04 -22.10 18.79
N LYS A 357 -9.80 -23.22 18.84
CA LYS A 357 -9.40 -24.48 18.21
C LYS A 357 -9.66 -24.55 16.71
N ASP A 358 -10.76 -23.97 16.24
CA ASP A 358 -11.11 -23.97 14.81
C ASP A 358 -11.65 -22.60 14.38
N PRO A 359 -10.79 -21.56 14.36
CA PRO A 359 -11.18 -20.26 13.86
C PRO A 359 -11.61 -20.33 12.39
N TYR A 360 -11.17 -21.32 11.61
CA TYR A 360 -11.52 -21.45 10.20
C TYR A 360 -12.98 -21.86 9.98
N ALA A 361 -13.53 -22.76 10.80
CA ALA A 361 -14.95 -23.11 10.72
C ALA A 361 -15.87 -21.89 10.92
N LEU A 362 -15.47 -20.95 11.78
CA LEU A 362 -16.20 -19.71 12.00
C LEU A 362 -16.09 -18.75 10.80
N ARG A 363 -14.93 -18.73 10.14
CA ARG A 363 -14.73 -17.94 8.90
C ARG A 363 -15.64 -18.35 7.75
N LYS A 364 -16.03 -19.62 7.67
CA LYS A 364 -16.96 -20.09 6.62
C LYS A 364 -18.32 -19.38 6.67
N LYS A 365 -18.70 -18.84 7.84
CA LYS A 365 -19.93 -18.05 8.03
C LYS A 365 -19.75 -16.56 7.73
N GLY A 366 -18.55 -16.15 7.29
CA GLY A 366 -18.19 -14.76 7.02
C GLY A 366 -17.14 -14.22 8.00
N TRP A 367 -16.81 -12.94 7.83
CA TRP A 367 -15.87 -12.19 8.68
C TRP A 367 -16.56 -10.92 9.20
N PRO A 368 -17.66 -11.05 9.98
CA PRO A 368 -18.36 -9.89 10.51
C PRO A 368 -17.47 -9.17 11.54
N THR A 369 -17.73 -7.89 11.77
CA THR A 369 -16.91 -6.99 12.59
C THR A 369 -16.64 -7.55 13.98
N GLU A 370 -17.63 -8.24 14.57
CA GLU A 370 -17.52 -8.83 15.91
C GLU A 370 -16.46 -9.95 15.96
N ILE A 371 -16.38 -10.77 14.91
CA ILE A 371 -15.37 -11.84 14.80
C ILE A 371 -13.99 -11.24 14.47
N MET A 372 -13.96 -10.19 13.65
CA MET A 372 -12.72 -9.45 13.40
C MET A 372 -12.17 -8.86 14.70
N ASP A 373 -13.02 -8.27 15.53
CA ASP A 373 -12.61 -7.60 16.77
C ASP A 373 -12.02 -8.59 17.77
N ILE A 374 -12.57 -9.79 17.90
CA ILE A 374 -12.00 -10.85 18.76
C ILE A 374 -10.53 -11.12 18.39
N TYR A 375 -10.25 -11.39 17.11
CA TYR A 375 -8.89 -11.79 16.70
C TYR A 375 -7.95 -10.59 16.49
N LEU A 376 -8.47 -9.43 16.07
CA LEU A 376 -7.66 -8.26 15.74
C LEU A 376 -7.50 -7.26 16.90
N LYS A 377 -8.44 -7.23 17.85
CA LYS A 377 -8.45 -6.26 18.95
C LYS A 377 -8.43 -6.89 20.34
N GLU A 378 -8.87 -8.13 20.55
CA GLU A 378 -8.97 -8.67 21.92
C GLU A 378 -7.84 -9.64 22.31
N GLN A 379 -6.91 -9.89 21.39
CA GLN A 379 -5.89 -10.93 21.54
C GLN A 379 -4.49 -10.34 21.78
N ASN A 380 -4.01 -10.40 23.01
CA ASN A 380 -2.59 -10.24 23.33
C ASN A 380 -1.87 -11.59 23.28
N VAL A 381 -0.54 -11.55 23.13
CA VAL A 381 0.28 -12.75 22.96
C VAL A 381 1.25 -12.89 24.12
N LYS A 382 1.27 -14.04 24.77
CA LYS A 382 2.33 -14.45 25.70
C LYS A 382 3.12 -15.56 25.02
N LEU A 383 4.29 -15.22 24.48
CA LEU A 383 5.09 -16.13 23.67
C LEU A 383 5.71 -17.23 24.53
N ASP A 384 5.60 -18.47 24.09
CA ASP A 384 6.28 -19.62 24.69
C ASP A 384 7.79 -19.50 24.47
N LEU A 385 8.54 -19.36 25.56
CA LEU A 385 9.97 -19.10 25.52
C LEU A 385 10.77 -20.20 24.82
N VAL A 386 10.38 -21.46 24.96
CA VAL A 386 11.11 -22.61 24.42
C VAL A 386 10.86 -22.71 22.91
N ARG A 387 9.59 -22.64 22.50
CA ARG A 387 9.21 -22.70 21.09
C ARG A 387 9.72 -21.48 20.33
N PHE A 388 9.57 -20.29 20.90
CA PHE A 388 10.00 -19.05 20.26
C PHE A 388 11.52 -18.98 20.13
N ARG A 389 12.29 -19.44 21.14
CA ARG A 389 13.76 -19.57 21.06
C ARG A 389 14.19 -20.38 19.84
N LYS A 390 13.53 -21.51 19.56
CA LYS A 390 13.86 -22.33 18.37
C LYS A 390 13.72 -21.53 17.07
N SER A 391 12.64 -20.78 16.90
CA SER A 391 12.45 -19.93 15.73
C SER A 391 13.45 -18.77 15.67
N LEU A 392 13.89 -18.24 16.81
CA LEU A 392 14.94 -17.23 16.88
C LEU A 392 16.31 -17.80 16.47
N GLU A 393 16.62 -19.04 16.84
CA GLU A 393 17.86 -19.72 16.45
C GLU A 393 17.92 -19.93 14.92
N ASP A 394 16.81 -20.36 14.32
CA ASP A 394 16.68 -20.46 12.85
C ASP A 394 16.86 -19.08 12.18
N ALA A 395 16.18 -18.05 12.71
CA ALA A 395 16.31 -16.68 12.23
C ALA A 395 17.75 -16.15 12.37
N TYR A 396 18.46 -16.51 13.44
CA TYR A 396 19.83 -16.08 13.68
C TYR A 396 20.79 -16.67 12.65
N LEU A 397 20.65 -17.96 12.34
CA LEU A 397 21.46 -18.62 11.31
C LEU A 397 21.24 -17.99 9.93
N MET A 398 19.98 -17.69 9.57
CA MET A 398 19.65 -16.99 8.32
C MET A 398 20.25 -15.58 8.30
N ALA A 399 20.15 -14.84 9.40
CA ALA A 399 20.68 -13.48 9.51
C ALA A 399 22.22 -13.46 9.45
N LYS A 400 22.92 -14.41 10.10
CA LYS A 400 24.37 -14.58 9.97
C LYS A 400 24.78 -14.89 8.53
N LYS A 401 24.06 -15.79 7.85
CA LYS A 401 24.30 -16.09 6.44
C LYS A 401 24.14 -14.85 5.57
N PHE A 402 23.13 -14.02 5.83
CA PHE A 402 22.95 -12.75 5.14
C PHE A 402 24.12 -11.79 5.40
N MET A 403 24.54 -11.61 6.65
CA MET A 403 25.71 -10.78 6.99
C MET A 403 26.99 -11.21 6.26
N HIS A 404 27.26 -12.52 6.17
CA HIS A 404 28.43 -13.03 5.47
C HIS A 404 28.40 -12.82 3.95
N ARG A 405 27.20 -12.69 3.34
CA ARG A 405 27.07 -12.41 1.90
C ARG A 405 27.26 -10.93 1.57
N GLU A 406 26.97 -10.03 2.51
CA GLU A 406 27.04 -8.58 2.35
C GLU A 406 28.37 -7.97 2.84
N GLY A 407 29.17 -8.76 3.56
CA GLY A 407 30.40 -8.33 4.24
C GLY A 407 31.67 -8.47 3.42
#